data_AF-A0AAV5FQG7-F1
#
_entry.id   AF-A0AAV5FQG7-F1
#
_cell.length_a   1.000
_cell.length_b   1.000
_cell.length_c   1.000
_cell.angle_alpha   90.00
_cell.angle_beta   90.00
_cell.angle_gamma   90.00
#
_symmetry.space_group_name_H-M   'P 1'
#
loop_
_entity.id
_entity.type
_entity.pdbx_description
1 polymer ?
#
loop_
_entity_poly.entity_id
_entity_poly.type
_entity_poly.pdbx_seq_one_letter_code
_entity_poly.pdbx_strand_id
1 'polypeptide(L)'
;MLLRVLTDAVTLAHTLVLLASMAAAPVSVPRMKLGSQGLEVSAQGLGCLGMSAFYGMPKPEPDMIALIHHAVASGVTFLDTADMYGPHTNEILLGKALQGGVREKVELATKFGVLFTDDGNREIHGDSAYVRAACEGSLKRLGLDCIDLYYQHRIDKTVPIEVTVSRRFSI
;
A
#
# COMPACT_ATOMS: atom_id res chain seq x y z
N MET A 1 52.42 32.39 16.81
CA MET A 1 50.94 32.48 16.95
C MET A 1 50.15 31.85 15.79
N LEU A 2 50.79 31.54 14.66
CA LEU A 2 50.12 30.92 13.49
C LEU A 2 49.91 29.39 13.61
N LEU A 3 50.78 28.69 14.34
CA LEU A 3 50.76 27.21 14.41
C LEU A 3 49.61 26.65 15.27
N ARG A 4 49.06 27.43 16.22
CA ARG A 4 47.98 27.01 17.12
C ARG A 4 46.59 27.08 16.45
N VAL A 5 46.44 27.91 15.42
CA VAL A 5 45.19 28.08 14.66
C VAL A 5 44.97 26.91 13.68
N LEU A 6 46.05 26.33 13.16
CA LEU A 6 45.98 25.20 12.22
C LEU A 6 45.59 23.88 12.90
N THR A 7 45.97 23.67 14.16
CA THR A 7 45.56 22.49 14.94
C THR A 7 44.06 22.51 15.27
N ASP A 8 43.48 23.69 15.47
CA ASP A 8 42.05 23.84 15.75
C ASP A 8 41.20 23.58 14.50
N ALA A 9 41.66 24.01 13.32
CA ALA A 9 40.97 23.77 12.05
C ALA A 9 40.92 22.29 11.64
N VAL A 10 42.00 21.52 11.87
CA VAL A 10 42.07 20.08 11.55
C VAL A 10 41.19 19.26 12.51
N THR A 11 41.11 19.66 13.78
CA THR A 11 40.25 19.02 14.78
C THR A 11 38.76 19.33 14.52
N LEU A 12 38.46 20.57 14.11
CA LEU A 12 37.11 20.99 13.72
C LEU A 12 36.65 20.28 12.43
N ALA A 13 37.54 20.11 11.45
CA ALA A 13 37.25 19.37 10.22
C ALA A 13 37.00 17.87 10.50
N HIS A 14 37.78 17.22 11.36
CA HIS A 14 37.51 15.83 11.77
C HIS A 14 36.19 15.70 12.53
N THR A 15 35.88 16.66 13.40
CA THR A 15 34.61 16.66 14.15
C THR A 15 33.40 16.91 13.24
N LEU A 16 33.52 17.76 12.21
CA LEU A 16 32.48 17.97 11.20
C LEU A 16 32.27 16.75 10.29
N VAL A 17 33.34 16.03 9.95
CA VAL A 17 33.24 14.78 9.15
C VAL A 17 32.55 13.68 9.96
N LEU A 18 32.80 13.58 11.27
CA LEU A 18 32.07 12.65 12.14
C LEU A 18 30.58 13.04 12.32
N LEU A 19 30.25 14.33 12.39
CA LEU A 19 28.86 14.80 12.46
C LEU A 19 28.10 14.59 11.13
N ALA A 20 28.78 14.64 9.99
CA ALA A 20 28.20 14.36 8.68
C ALA A 20 27.97 12.86 8.39
N SER A 21 28.48 11.96 9.24
CA SER A 21 28.36 10.50 9.08
C SER A 21 27.31 9.85 10.00
N MET A 22 26.51 10.63 10.72
CA MET A 22 25.31 10.09 11.38
C MET A 22 24.17 10.02 10.36
N ALA A 23 24.36 9.26 9.28
CA ALA A 23 23.22 8.67 8.60
C ALA A 23 22.50 7.86 9.68
N ALA A 24 21.33 8.34 10.12
CA ALA A 24 20.50 7.59 11.05
C ALA A 24 20.43 6.16 10.52
N ALA A 25 20.72 5.17 11.37
CA ALA A 25 20.54 3.78 11.00
C ALA A 25 19.17 3.65 10.31
N PRO A 26 19.08 2.99 9.14
CA PRO A 26 17.84 2.95 8.38
C PRO A 26 16.73 2.52 9.33
N VAL A 27 15.75 3.41 9.52
CA VAL A 27 14.61 3.13 10.39
C VAL A 27 13.87 1.98 9.75
N SER A 28 14.13 0.75 10.20
CA SER A 28 13.42 -0.41 9.69
C SER A 28 12.08 -0.49 10.41
N VAL A 29 10.98 -0.40 9.68
CA VAL A 29 9.65 -0.63 10.25
C VAL A 29 9.59 -2.06 10.78
N PRO A 30 9.25 -2.28 12.07
CA PRO A 30 9.13 -3.63 12.63
C PRO A 30 8.13 -4.49 11.84
N ARG A 31 8.37 -5.79 11.78
CA ARG A 31 7.45 -6.77 11.19
C ARG A 31 6.53 -7.34 12.27
N MET A 32 5.29 -7.65 11.90
CA MET A 32 4.32 -8.30 12.79
C MET A 32 3.44 -9.30 12.03
N LYS A 33 2.92 -10.29 12.76
CA LYS A 33 1.94 -11.25 12.22
C LYS A 33 0.57 -10.58 12.08
N LEU A 34 -0.05 -10.74 10.92
CA LEU A 34 -1.43 -10.34 10.67
C LEU A 34 -2.32 -11.58 10.74
N GLY A 35 -2.93 -11.79 11.90
CA GLY A 35 -3.68 -13.01 12.20
C GLY A 35 -2.78 -14.19 12.56
N SER A 36 -3.34 -15.41 12.51
CA SER A 36 -2.68 -16.64 12.95
C SER A 36 -2.24 -17.56 11.79
N GLN A 37 -2.53 -17.20 10.54
CA GLN A 37 -2.33 -18.05 9.36
C GLN A 37 -0.99 -17.83 8.65
N GLY A 38 -0.05 -17.12 9.27
CA GLY A 38 1.32 -16.97 8.78
C GLY A 38 1.58 -15.75 7.89
N LEU A 39 0.57 -14.91 7.60
CA LEU A 39 0.79 -13.63 6.94
C LEU A 39 1.57 -12.69 7.89
N GLU A 40 2.69 -12.16 7.42
CA GLU A 40 3.50 -11.18 8.14
C GLU A 40 3.56 -9.90 7.33
N VAL A 41 3.51 -8.76 8.00
CA VAL A 41 3.45 -7.42 7.40
C VAL A 41 4.30 -6.44 8.18
N SER A 42 4.62 -5.28 7.61
CA SER A 42 5.16 -4.16 8.37
C SER A 42 4.13 -3.62 9.38
N ALA A 43 4.57 -3.29 10.59
CA ALA A 43 3.72 -2.76 11.66
C ALA A 43 3.04 -1.43 11.29
N GLN A 44 3.62 -0.70 10.32
CA GLN A 44 3.00 0.43 9.65
C GLN A 44 2.70 0.03 8.21
N GLY A 45 1.45 0.27 7.76
CA GLY A 45 1.06 0.12 6.35
C GLY A 45 0.87 1.45 5.65
N LEU A 46 0.85 1.42 4.32
CA LEU A 46 0.51 2.56 3.46
C LEU A 46 -0.89 2.39 2.88
N GLY A 47 -1.83 3.21 3.37
CA GLY A 47 -3.14 3.35 2.76
C GLY A 47 -3.07 4.18 1.48
N CYS A 48 -3.48 3.61 0.36
CA CYS A 48 -3.32 4.22 -0.97
C CYS A 48 -4.54 5.06 -1.41
N LEU A 49 -5.60 5.12 -0.60
CA LEU A 49 -6.84 5.84 -0.87
C LEU A 49 -6.60 7.29 -1.33
N GLY A 50 -5.78 8.05 -0.60
CA GLY A 50 -5.52 9.47 -0.88
C GLY A 50 -4.75 9.73 -2.18
N MET A 51 -4.21 8.71 -2.84
CA MET A 51 -3.49 8.87 -4.10
C MET A 51 -4.44 9.12 -5.28
N SER A 52 -5.70 8.66 -5.19
CA SER A 52 -6.67 8.83 -6.27
C SER A 52 -8.11 9.11 -5.82
N ALA A 53 -8.41 9.16 -4.52
CA ALA A 53 -9.78 9.35 -4.03
C ALA A 53 -9.87 10.14 -2.71
N PHE A 54 -11.05 10.72 -2.46
CA PHE A 54 -11.59 11.26 -1.18
C PHE A 54 -10.81 12.37 -0.44
N TYR A 55 -9.50 12.53 -0.64
CA TYR A 55 -8.68 13.56 0.05
C TYR A 55 -8.19 14.66 -0.91
N GLY A 56 -9.08 15.06 -1.83
CA GLY A 56 -8.84 16.10 -2.81
C GLY A 56 -8.52 15.53 -4.20
N MET A 57 -7.98 16.39 -5.06
CA MET A 57 -7.62 16.02 -6.42
C MET A 57 -6.49 14.97 -6.42
N PRO A 58 -6.57 13.95 -7.29
CA PRO A 58 -5.47 13.02 -7.51
C PRO A 58 -4.15 13.78 -7.75
N LYS A 59 -3.09 13.29 -7.13
CA LYS A 59 -1.74 13.82 -7.36
C LYS A 59 -1.16 13.23 -8.65
N PRO A 60 -0.15 13.85 -9.26
CA PRO A 60 0.51 13.28 -10.43
C PRO A 60 0.95 11.83 -10.18
N GLU A 61 0.62 10.94 -11.13
CA GLU A 61 0.94 9.51 -11.04
C GLU A 61 2.43 9.23 -10.72
N PRO A 62 3.42 9.90 -11.35
CA PRO A 62 4.83 9.67 -11.04
C PRO A 62 5.19 9.94 -9.58
N ASP A 63 4.58 10.96 -8.96
CA ASP A 63 4.84 11.32 -7.56
C ASP A 63 4.28 10.26 -6.61
N MET A 64 3.13 9.66 -6.95
CA MET A 64 2.52 8.60 -6.14
C MET A 64 3.28 7.28 -6.28
N ILE A 65 3.79 6.96 -7.46
CA ILE A 65 4.71 5.83 -7.65
C ILE A 65 5.98 6.04 -6.82
N ALA A 66 6.57 7.23 -6.89
CA ALA A 66 7.76 7.57 -6.10
C ALA A 66 7.50 7.47 -4.59
N LEU A 67 6.31 7.88 -4.13
CA LEU A 67 5.90 7.74 -2.73
C LEU A 67 5.79 6.27 -2.30
N ILE A 68 5.17 5.42 -3.12
CA ILE A 68 5.09 3.97 -2.86
C ILE A 68 6.50 3.38 -2.77
N HIS A 69 7.37 3.70 -3.72
CA HIS A 69 8.76 3.22 -3.73
C HIS A 69 9.53 3.70 -2.50
N HIS A 70 9.34 4.95 -2.09
CA HIS A 70 9.94 5.49 -0.88
C HIS A 70 9.46 4.76 0.39
N ALA A 71 8.16 4.49 0.50
CA ALA A 71 7.61 3.73 1.62
C ALA A 71 8.22 2.32 1.69
N VAL A 72 8.29 1.62 0.55
CA VAL A 72 8.91 0.28 0.44
C VAL A 72 10.40 0.33 0.79
N ALA A 73 11.13 1.31 0.28
CA ALA A 73 12.54 1.53 0.62
C ALA A 73 12.76 1.83 2.11
N SER A 74 11.74 2.37 2.79
CA SER A 74 11.76 2.66 4.23
C SER A 74 11.29 1.48 5.10
N GLY A 75 11.03 0.31 4.50
CA GLY A 75 10.62 -0.91 5.21
C GLY A 75 9.11 -1.07 5.40
N VAL A 76 8.28 -0.20 4.82
CA VAL A 76 6.83 -0.45 4.74
C VAL A 76 6.57 -1.48 3.66
N THR A 77 5.99 -2.61 4.04
CA THR A 77 5.67 -3.69 3.12
C THR A 77 4.17 -3.87 2.95
N PHE A 78 3.33 -3.35 3.85
CA PHE A 78 1.89 -3.49 3.75
C PHE A 78 1.26 -2.36 2.95
N LEU A 79 0.70 -2.67 1.78
CA LEU A 79 0.01 -1.71 0.92
C LEU A 79 -1.49 -2.00 0.91
N ASP A 80 -2.31 -0.99 1.17
CA ASP A 80 -3.78 -1.13 1.23
C ASP A 80 -4.46 -0.28 0.15
N THR A 81 -5.21 -0.93 -0.74
CA THR A 81 -6.04 -0.29 -1.79
C THR A 81 -7.47 -0.84 -1.80
N ALA A 82 -8.31 -0.41 -2.74
CA ALA A 82 -9.65 -0.96 -2.95
C ALA A 82 -10.07 -0.79 -4.41
N ASP A 83 -10.93 -1.69 -4.89
CA ASP A 83 -11.51 -1.64 -6.23
C ASP A 83 -12.14 -0.28 -6.55
N MET A 84 -12.83 0.30 -5.57
CA MET A 84 -13.64 1.49 -5.71
C MET A 84 -12.86 2.81 -5.59
N TYR A 85 -11.56 2.79 -5.29
CA TYR A 85 -10.76 4.03 -5.20
C TYR A 85 -10.46 4.61 -6.58
N GLY A 86 -10.87 5.87 -6.82
CA GLY A 86 -10.68 6.56 -8.08
C GLY A 86 -11.99 7.09 -8.68
N PRO A 87 -12.95 6.22 -9.03
CA PRO A 87 -13.02 4.75 -8.93
C PRO A 87 -12.13 3.97 -9.90
N HIS A 88 -11.74 2.74 -9.52
CA HIS A 88 -10.92 1.79 -10.29
C HIS A 88 -9.52 2.26 -10.74
N THR A 89 -9.10 3.50 -10.47
CA THR A 89 -7.80 4.03 -10.90
C THR A 89 -6.68 3.74 -9.92
N ASN A 90 -6.97 3.53 -8.64
CA ASN A 90 -5.93 3.30 -7.62
C ASN A 90 -5.20 1.96 -7.84
N GLU A 91 -5.95 0.91 -8.16
CA GLU A 91 -5.37 -0.40 -8.46
C GLU A 91 -4.52 -0.37 -9.74
N ILE A 92 -4.88 0.43 -10.74
CA ILE A 92 -4.05 0.63 -11.94
C ILE A 92 -2.73 1.33 -11.59
N LEU A 93 -2.79 2.36 -10.74
CA LEU A 93 -1.61 3.05 -10.22
C LEU A 93 -0.69 2.10 -9.46
N LEU A 94 -1.24 1.27 -8.56
CA LEU A 94 -0.47 0.29 -7.81
C LEU A 94 0.11 -0.79 -8.74
N GLY A 95 -0.65 -1.26 -9.73
CA GLY A 95 -0.15 -2.21 -10.72
C GLY A 95 1.11 -1.71 -11.44
N LYS A 96 1.18 -0.41 -11.75
CA LYS A 96 2.40 0.23 -12.29
C LYS A 96 3.51 0.32 -11.24
N ALA A 97 3.19 0.72 -10.01
CA ALA A 97 4.18 0.89 -8.93
C ALA A 97 4.84 -0.43 -8.50
N LEU A 98 4.15 -1.56 -8.67
CA LEU A 98 4.61 -2.89 -8.24
C LEU A 98 5.52 -3.60 -9.25
N GLN A 99 5.71 -3.04 -10.44
CA GLN A 99 6.64 -3.58 -11.44
C GLN A 99 8.11 -3.47 -10.98
N GLY A 100 9.01 -4.15 -11.69
CA GLY A 100 10.46 -3.99 -11.47
C GLY A 100 10.97 -4.57 -10.14
N GLY A 101 10.33 -5.61 -9.62
CA GLY A 101 10.79 -6.30 -8.40
C GLY A 101 10.24 -5.72 -7.09
N VAL A 102 9.24 -4.82 -7.16
CA VAL A 102 8.60 -4.23 -5.97
C VAL A 102 7.52 -5.14 -5.41
N ARG A 103 6.78 -5.87 -6.27
CA ARG A 103 5.72 -6.80 -5.87
C ARG A 103 6.18 -7.83 -4.84
N GLU A 104 7.39 -8.31 -4.95
CA GLU A 104 7.99 -9.34 -4.09
C GLU A 104 8.41 -8.80 -2.72
N LYS A 105 8.37 -7.48 -2.54
CA LYS A 105 8.77 -6.79 -1.29
C LYS A 105 7.58 -6.37 -0.44
N VAL A 106 6.35 -6.63 -0.91
CA VAL A 106 5.14 -6.11 -0.28
C VAL A 106 4.09 -7.18 -0.10
N GLU A 107 3.28 -7.01 0.94
CA GLU A 107 2.01 -7.68 1.13
C GLU A 107 0.89 -6.71 0.70
N LEU A 108 0.16 -7.10 -0.34
CA LEU A 108 -0.87 -6.30 -0.97
C LEU A 108 -2.26 -6.67 -0.48
N ALA A 109 -2.94 -5.68 0.09
CA ALA A 109 -4.36 -5.72 0.41
C ALA A 109 -5.20 -4.99 -0.63
N THR A 110 -6.30 -5.63 -1.07
CA THR A 110 -7.40 -4.91 -1.75
C THR A 110 -8.76 -5.35 -1.21
N LYS A 111 -9.78 -4.57 -1.54
CA LYS A 111 -11.12 -4.67 -0.98
C LYS A 111 -12.19 -4.65 -2.05
N PHE A 112 -13.34 -5.22 -1.71
CA PHE A 112 -14.57 -5.23 -2.50
C PHE A 112 -15.78 -4.83 -1.65
N GLY A 113 -16.96 -4.68 -2.24
CA GLY A 113 -18.22 -4.54 -1.51
C GLY A 113 -18.77 -3.12 -1.47
N VAL A 114 -18.18 -2.20 -2.23
CA VAL A 114 -18.69 -0.84 -2.38
C VAL A 114 -18.72 -0.51 -3.87
N LEU A 115 -19.91 -0.23 -4.39
CA LEU A 115 -20.09 0.29 -5.75
C LEU A 115 -20.67 1.70 -5.70
N PHE A 116 -20.40 2.45 -6.75
CA PHE A 116 -21.18 3.63 -7.08
C PHE A 116 -22.07 3.32 -8.27
N THR A 117 -23.35 3.62 -8.13
CA THR A 117 -24.31 3.65 -9.24
C THR A 117 -24.03 4.84 -10.14
N ASP A 118 -24.62 4.83 -11.34
CA ASP A 118 -24.50 5.94 -12.29
C ASP A 118 -24.97 7.29 -11.71
N ASP A 119 -25.93 7.24 -10.79
CA ASP A 119 -26.44 8.41 -10.05
C ASP A 119 -25.54 8.84 -8.87
N GLY A 120 -24.38 8.19 -8.70
CA GLY A 120 -23.41 8.48 -7.64
C GLY A 120 -23.80 7.92 -6.27
N ASN A 121 -24.91 7.20 -6.16
CA ASN A 121 -25.30 6.55 -4.90
C ASN A 121 -24.38 5.37 -4.60
N ARG A 122 -24.03 5.23 -3.33
CA ARG A 122 -23.20 4.12 -2.85
C ARG A 122 -24.06 2.91 -2.51
N GLU A 123 -23.76 1.79 -3.14
CA GLU A 123 -24.37 0.49 -2.83
C GLU A 123 -23.34 -0.46 -2.22
N ILE A 124 -23.84 -1.38 -1.39
CA ILE A 124 -23.03 -2.40 -0.71
C ILE A 124 -23.50 -3.76 -1.23
N HIS A 125 -22.57 -4.54 -1.78
CA HIS A 125 -22.86 -5.85 -2.37
C HIS A 125 -21.95 -6.91 -1.75
N GLY A 126 -22.54 -8.01 -1.29
CA GLY A 126 -21.84 -9.15 -0.71
C GLY A 126 -22.15 -10.47 -1.38
N ASP A 127 -22.99 -10.49 -2.42
CA ASP A 127 -23.33 -11.74 -3.09
C ASP A 127 -22.13 -12.36 -3.81
N SER A 128 -22.13 -13.69 -3.91
CA SER A 128 -20.97 -14.42 -4.44
C SER A 128 -20.61 -14.04 -5.90
N ALA A 129 -21.59 -13.70 -6.74
CA ALA A 129 -21.29 -13.38 -8.13
C ALA A 129 -20.55 -12.04 -8.22
N TYR A 130 -20.98 -11.06 -7.44
CA TYR A 130 -20.29 -9.79 -7.30
C TYR A 130 -18.88 -9.96 -6.70
N VAL A 131 -18.73 -10.72 -5.60
CA VAL A 131 -17.42 -10.91 -4.95
C VAL A 131 -16.37 -11.48 -5.92
N ARG A 132 -16.77 -12.44 -6.75
CA ARG A 132 -15.92 -13.01 -7.80
C ARG A 132 -15.56 -11.95 -8.85
N ALA A 133 -16.56 -11.27 -9.42
CA ALA A 133 -16.34 -10.27 -10.45
C ALA A 133 -15.45 -9.11 -9.97
N ALA A 134 -15.62 -8.68 -8.72
CA ALA A 134 -14.77 -7.68 -8.08
C ALA A 134 -13.32 -8.17 -7.97
N CYS A 135 -13.10 -9.41 -7.55
CA CYS A 135 -11.78 -10.02 -7.41
C CYS A 135 -11.05 -10.10 -8.78
N GLU A 136 -11.73 -10.65 -9.79
CA GLU A 136 -11.21 -10.75 -11.16
C GLU A 136 -10.89 -9.37 -11.75
N GLY A 137 -11.77 -8.38 -11.49
CA GLY A 137 -11.55 -6.99 -11.86
C GLY A 137 -10.31 -6.39 -11.20
N SER A 138 -10.12 -6.63 -9.89
CA SER A 138 -8.96 -6.16 -9.14
C SER A 138 -7.66 -6.77 -9.64
N LEU A 139 -7.62 -8.11 -9.83
CA LEU A 139 -6.47 -8.81 -10.39
C LEU A 139 -6.08 -8.25 -11.76
N LYS A 140 -7.07 -8.01 -12.64
CA LYS A 140 -6.84 -7.40 -13.96
C LYS A 140 -6.29 -5.99 -13.88
N ARG A 141 -6.81 -5.13 -13.00
CA ARG A 141 -6.36 -3.74 -12.86
C ARG A 141 -4.98 -3.63 -12.24
N LEU A 142 -4.70 -4.48 -11.25
CA LEU A 142 -3.38 -4.61 -10.64
C LEU A 142 -2.36 -5.25 -11.59
N GLY A 143 -2.81 -6.05 -12.55
CA GLY A 143 -1.93 -6.84 -13.42
C GLY A 143 -1.22 -7.95 -12.65
N LEU A 144 -1.91 -8.58 -11.70
CA LEU A 144 -1.35 -9.60 -10.80
C LEU A 144 -2.20 -10.87 -10.83
N ASP A 145 -1.57 -12.01 -10.54
CA ASP A 145 -2.25 -13.31 -10.44
C ASP A 145 -2.73 -13.63 -9.01
N CYS A 146 -2.26 -12.88 -8.01
CA CYS A 146 -2.58 -13.13 -6.60
C CYS A 146 -2.60 -11.84 -5.77
N ILE A 147 -3.57 -11.79 -4.84
CA ILE A 147 -3.74 -10.78 -3.80
C ILE A 147 -3.43 -11.44 -2.45
N ASP A 148 -2.55 -10.82 -1.65
CA ASP A 148 -2.11 -11.41 -0.37
C ASP A 148 -3.20 -11.34 0.70
N LEU A 149 -3.98 -10.25 0.72
CA LEU A 149 -5.13 -10.07 1.60
C LEU A 149 -6.32 -9.46 0.84
N TYR A 150 -7.40 -10.22 0.68
CA TYR A 150 -8.62 -9.77 0.03
C TYR A 150 -9.76 -9.74 1.04
N TYR A 151 -10.40 -8.58 1.24
CA TYR A 151 -11.43 -8.44 2.28
C TYR A 151 -12.60 -7.53 1.91
N GLN A 152 -13.73 -7.80 2.55
CA GLN A 152 -14.94 -7.02 2.36
C GLN A 152 -14.80 -5.64 3.01
N HIS A 153 -15.07 -4.60 2.23
CA HIS A 153 -14.97 -3.21 2.64
C HIS A 153 -16.12 -2.82 3.58
N ARG A 154 -17.34 -3.29 3.31
CA ARG A 154 -18.54 -3.08 4.13
C ARG A 154 -19.46 -4.30 4.05
N ILE A 155 -20.08 -4.65 5.18
CA ILE A 155 -21.01 -5.77 5.26
C ILE A 155 -22.30 -5.42 4.52
N ASP A 156 -22.64 -6.22 3.51
CA ASP A 156 -23.97 -6.25 2.93
C ASP A 156 -24.93 -6.91 3.91
N LYS A 157 -25.96 -6.16 4.33
CA LYS A 157 -26.96 -6.62 5.32
C LYS A 157 -28.15 -7.34 4.66
N THR A 158 -28.18 -7.40 3.33
CA THR A 158 -29.27 -8.03 2.57
C THR A 158 -29.00 -9.49 2.24
N VAL A 159 -27.73 -9.93 2.34
CA VAL A 159 -27.32 -11.32 2.17
C VAL A 159 -26.73 -11.87 3.47
N PRO A 160 -26.94 -13.15 3.81
CA PRO A 160 -26.24 -13.79 4.93
C PRO A 160 -24.72 -13.73 4.73
N ILE A 161 -23.96 -13.48 5.80
CA ILE A 161 -22.50 -13.32 5.71
C ILE A 161 -21.81 -14.56 5.14
N GLU A 162 -22.39 -15.73 5.39
CA GLU A 162 -21.95 -17.03 4.86
C GLU A 162 -21.94 -17.04 3.34
N VAL A 163 -22.82 -16.29 2.66
CA VAL A 163 -22.83 -16.17 1.20
C VAL A 163 -21.58 -15.45 0.72
N THR A 164 -21.22 -14.34 1.38
CA THR A 164 -20.03 -13.55 1.06
C THR A 164 -18.73 -14.32 1.29
N VAL A 165 -18.62 -15.04 2.41
CA VAL A 165 -17.38 -15.74 2.82
C VAL A 165 -17.30 -17.19 2.33
N SER A 166 -18.34 -17.69 1.66
CA SER A 166 -18.40 -19.08 1.20
C SER A 166 -17.28 -19.39 0.21
N ARG A 167 -16.56 -20.49 0.45
CA ARG A 167 -15.50 -21.01 -0.42
C ARG A 167 -16.00 -21.60 -1.76
N ARG A 168 -17.24 -21.35 -2.17
CA ARG A 168 -17.83 -21.90 -3.42
C ARG A 168 -17.36 -21.16 -4.67
N PHE A 169 -16.12 -20.68 -4.65
CA PHE A 169 -15.46 -20.10 -5.81
C PHE A 169 -14.52 -21.17 -6.40
N SER A 170 -15.01 -21.98 -7.33
CA SER A 170 -14.11 -22.60 -8.31
C SER A 170 -13.68 -21.48 -9.25
N ILE A 171 -12.51 -20.89 -9.00
CA ILE A 171 -11.76 -20.12 -10.00
C ILE A 171 -11.19 -21.07 -11.04
#